data_AF-A0A9J6E0C2-F1
#
_entry.id   AF-A0A9J6E0C2-F1
#
_cell.length_a   1.000
_cell.length_b   1.000
_cell.length_c   1.000
_cell.angle_alpha   90.00
_cell.angle_beta   90.00
_cell.angle_gamma   90.00
#
_symmetry.space_group_name_H-M   'P 1'
#
loop_
_entity.id
_entity.type
_entity.pdbx_description
1 polymer ?
#
loop_
_entity_poly.entity_id
_entity_poly.type
_entity_poly.pdbx_seq_one_letter_code
_entity_poly.pdbx_strand_id
1 'polypeptide(L)'
;MALVAKLSGGKQINRCQKGSYEHRCYEAGLSFQLGPQWHCTTSKAVTCKSPAAVLKRYASKKTAQKANKESLRRKLFEENGHQQHKRKESMVNDSMIHYGPDCQQPDMPPEQYAEKEWAVLGSLQVNEKQRMKIEKATRGQADNPTWHFERNMRLTASNFYAVCRRSEWTPCDTFVKTLLYRKNFTSAALEHGRQQERVTLRLYE
;
A
#
# COMPACT_ATOMS: atom_id res chain seq x y z
N MET A 1 8.92 -0.31 16.12
CA MET A 1 9.87 0.71 15.58
C MET A 1 9.36 2.16 15.59
N ALA A 2 8.33 2.57 16.37
CA ALA A 2 7.67 3.87 16.17
C ALA A 2 7.63 4.86 17.38
N LEU A 3 8.20 4.50 18.54
CA LEU A 3 8.24 5.39 19.73
C LEU A 3 9.62 6.01 19.97
N VAL A 4 10.67 5.21 19.91
CA VAL A 4 12.07 5.69 19.95
C VAL A 4 12.33 6.71 18.83
N ALA A 5 11.77 6.47 17.64
CA ALA A 5 11.88 7.38 16.49
C ALA A 5 11.19 8.75 16.71
N LYS A 6 10.12 8.80 17.52
CA LYS A 6 9.44 10.07 17.86
C LYS A 6 10.26 10.88 18.85
N LEU A 7 10.94 10.20 19.77
CA LEU A 7 11.85 10.85 20.73
C LEU A 7 13.22 11.17 20.11
N SER A 8 13.60 10.48 19.03
CA SER A 8 14.82 10.79 18.29
C SER A 8 14.71 12.03 17.39
N GLY A 9 13.50 12.49 17.07
CA GLY A 9 13.30 13.60 16.12
C GLY A 9 13.81 13.29 14.71
N GLY A 10 14.08 12.02 14.41
CA GLY A 10 14.70 11.59 13.15
C GLY A 10 16.05 12.27 12.88
N LYS A 11 16.34 12.53 11.60
CA LYS A 11 17.58 13.19 11.13
C LYS A 11 17.61 14.71 11.37
N GLN A 12 16.55 15.31 11.92
CA GLN A 12 16.39 16.78 11.98
C GLN A 12 17.15 17.45 13.13
N ILE A 13 17.61 16.70 14.14
CA ILE A 13 18.35 17.27 15.26
C ILE A 13 19.64 16.47 15.45
N ASN A 14 20.80 17.10 15.22
CA ASN A 14 22.09 16.48 15.49
C ASN A 14 22.24 16.31 17.02
N ARG A 15 22.23 15.06 17.49
CA ARG A 15 22.37 14.71 18.91
C ARG A 15 23.56 13.78 19.16
N CYS A 16 24.65 13.92 18.42
CA CYS A 16 25.85 13.07 18.46
C CYS A 16 26.66 13.09 19.78
N GLN A 17 26.07 13.49 20.91
CA GLN A 17 26.70 13.36 22.23
C GLN A 17 26.64 11.90 22.72
N LYS A 18 27.70 11.44 23.38
CA LYS A 18 27.81 10.10 23.96
C LYS A 18 26.62 9.82 24.91
N GLY A 19 26.02 8.63 24.82
CA GLY A 19 24.86 8.22 25.65
C GLY A 19 23.50 8.74 25.16
N SER A 20 23.45 9.55 24.09
CA SER A 20 22.18 10.16 23.65
C SER A 20 21.15 9.15 23.15
N TYR A 21 21.58 8.04 22.54
CA TYR A 21 20.67 6.99 22.08
C TYR A 21 20.08 6.18 23.22
N GLU A 22 20.90 5.82 24.20
CA GLU A 22 20.49 5.07 25.39
C GLU A 22 19.43 5.84 26.19
N HIS A 23 19.68 7.12 26.47
CA HIS A 23 18.69 7.99 27.12
C HIS A 23 17.35 8.00 26.38
N ARG A 24 17.34 8.06 25.03
CA ARG A 24 16.09 8.03 24.24
C ARG A 24 15.36 6.71 24.32
N CYS A 25 16.07 5.59 24.40
CA CYS A 25 15.46 4.28 24.61
C CYS A 25 14.78 4.22 25.98
N TYR A 26 15.43 4.73 27.03
CA TYR A 26 14.84 4.82 28.36
C TYR A 26 13.65 5.77 28.41
N GLU A 27 13.74 6.96 27.81
CA GLU A 27 12.64 7.90 27.69
C GLU A 27 11.45 7.30 26.92
N ALA A 28 11.71 6.49 25.88
CA ALA A 28 10.67 5.80 25.13
C ALA A 28 9.95 4.76 25.99
N GLY A 29 10.70 4.00 26.79
CA GLY A 29 10.14 3.06 27.75
C GLY A 29 9.28 3.76 28.80
N LEU A 30 9.79 4.83 29.41
CA LEU A 30 9.07 5.63 30.40
C LEU A 30 7.81 6.26 29.80
N SER A 31 7.88 6.81 28.59
CA SER A 31 6.71 7.37 27.90
C SER A 31 5.67 6.32 27.54
N PHE A 32 6.08 5.09 27.23
CA PHE A 32 5.17 4.00 26.92
C PHE A 32 4.43 3.53 28.17
N GLN A 33 5.16 3.36 29.28
CA GLN A 33 4.63 2.79 30.50
C GLN A 33 3.85 3.78 31.35
N LEU A 34 4.37 5.01 31.52
CA LEU A 34 3.78 6.04 32.38
C LEU A 34 2.94 7.07 31.60
N GLY A 35 2.92 6.98 30.27
CA GLY A 35 2.15 7.88 29.42
C GLY A 35 2.61 9.34 29.48
N PRO A 36 1.76 10.32 29.12
CA PRO A 36 2.15 11.73 29.00
C PRO A 36 2.73 12.39 30.26
N GLN A 37 2.47 11.82 31.43
CA GLN A 37 2.89 12.36 32.72
C GLN A 37 4.32 11.95 33.12
N TRP A 38 4.97 11.06 32.34
CA TRP A 38 6.25 10.45 32.69
C TRP A 38 7.34 11.47 33.08
N HIS A 39 7.45 12.59 32.37
CA HIS A 39 8.43 13.64 32.68
C HIS A 39 8.22 14.23 34.09
N CYS A 40 6.96 14.46 34.47
CA CYS A 40 6.62 15.03 35.77
C CYS A 40 6.88 14.02 36.89
N THR A 41 6.54 12.75 36.68
CA THR A 41 6.77 11.69 37.67
C THR A 41 8.25 11.45 37.89
N THR A 42 9.03 11.33 36.81
CA THR A 42 10.48 11.09 36.89
C THR A 42 11.21 12.30 37.46
N SER A 43 10.87 13.53 37.04
CA SER A 43 11.49 14.75 37.58
C SER A 43 11.22 14.90 39.08
N LYS A 44 10.00 14.62 39.54
CA LYS A 44 9.64 14.67 40.97
C LYS A 44 10.39 13.60 41.77
N ALA A 45 10.54 12.39 41.23
CA ALA A 45 11.24 11.29 41.88
C ALA A 45 12.75 11.54 42.00
N VAL A 46 13.39 12.09 40.96
CA VAL A 46 14.85 12.33 40.94
C VAL A 46 15.24 13.57 41.74
N THR A 47 14.49 14.66 41.58
CA THR A 47 14.88 15.96 42.17
C THR A 47 14.25 16.21 43.53
N CYS A 48 13.30 15.35 43.95
CA CYS A 48 12.44 15.55 45.12
C CYS A 48 11.70 16.90 45.14
N LYS A 49 11.66 17.61 44.01
CA LYS A 49 11.04 18.93 43.85
C LYS A 49 9.84 18.83 42.92
N SER A 50 8.94 19.80 43.05
CA SER A 50 7.80 19.88 42.15
C SER A 50 8.26 20.20 40.72
N PRO A 51 7.79 19.49 39.68
CA PRO A 51 8.13 19.80 38.30
C PRO A 51 7.73 21.22 37.92
N ALA A 52 8.50 21.85 37.04
CA ALA A 52 8.22 23.19 36.54
C ALA A 52 6.81 23.29 35.94
N ALA A 53 6.17 24.46 36.09
CA ALA A 53 4.81 24.71 35.60
C ALA A 53 4.68 24.44 34.09
N VAL A 54 5.73 24.75 33.30
CA VAL A 54 5.78 24.49 31.86
C VAL A 54 5.66 22.99 31.55
N LEU A 55 6.37 22.14 32.30
CA LEU A 55 6.31 20.68 32.12
C LEU A 55 4.93 20.13 32.48
N LYS A 56 4.33 20.64 33.57
CA LYS A 56 2.96 20.26 33.96
C LYS A 56 1.97 20.63 32.86
N ARG A 57 2.04 21.86 32.34
CA ARG A 57 1.17 22.33 31.24
C ARG A 57 1.34 21.49 29.97
N TYR A 58 2.58 21.13 29.62
CA TYR A 58 2.86 20.24 28.49
C TYR A 58 2.24 18.85 28.68
N ALA A 59 2.42 18.25 29.85
CA ALA A 59 1.86 16.93 30.18
C ALA A 59 0.33 16.95 30.12
N SER A 60 -0.32 17.95 30.73
CA SER A 60 -1.78 18.13 30.65
C SER A 60 -2.28 18.26 29.22
N LYS A 61 -1.59 19.05 28.38
CA LYS A 61 -1.94 19.19 26.95
C LYS A 61 -1.86 17.86 26.22
N LYS A 62 -0.82 17.07 26.46
CA LYS A 62 -0.64 15.75 25.83
C LYS A 62 -1.67 14.73 26.30
N THR A 63 -2.05 14.74 27.58
CA THR A 63 -3.12 13.90 28.11
C THR A 63 -4.46 14.23 27.46
N ALA A 64 -4.81 15.52 27.33
CA ALA A 64 -6.03 15.95 26.65
C ALA A 64 -6.05 15.54 25.16
N GLN A 65 -4.92 15.67 24.45
CA GLN A 65 -4.79 15.21 23.06
C GLN A 65 -5.02 13.71 22.92
N LYS A 66 -4.48 12.90 23.83
CA LYS A 66 -4.68 11.44 23.83
C LYS A 66 -6.15 11.09 24.06
N ALA A 67 -6.78 11.70 25.05
CA ALA A 67 -8.20 11.50 25.36
C ALA A 67 -9.11 11.90 24.19
N ASN A 68 -8.86 13.05 23.55
CA ASN A 68 -9.60 13.49 22.37
C ASN A 68 -9.46 12.50 21.20
N LYS A 69 -8.25 11.98 20.95
CA LYS A 69 -8.02 10.99 19.90
C LYS A 69 -8.77 9.68 20.18
N GLU A 70 -8.80 9.23 21.43
CA GLU A 70 -9.54 8.03 21.84
C GLU A 70 -11.06 8.25 21.76
N SER A 71 -11.55 9.43 22.11
CA SER A 71 -12.95 9.81 21.93
C SER A 71 -13.34 9.84 20.45
N LEU A 72 -12.53 10.47 19.58
CA LEU A 72 -12.75 10.49 18.13
C LEU A 72 -12.76 9.08 17.53
N ARG A 73 -11.84 8.21 17.95
CA ARG A 73 -11.83 6.81 17.51
C ARG A 73 -13.09 6.05 17.93
N ARG A 74 -13.59 6.30 19.15
CA ARG A 74 -14.86 5.72 19.62
C ARG A 74 -16.04 6.24 18.82
N LYS A 75 -16.15 7.56 18.60
CA LYS A 75 -17.20 8.15 17.76
C LYS A 75 -17.17 7.60 16.33
N LEU A 76 -15.99 7.52 15.70
CA LEU A 76 -15.84 6.92 14.38
C LEU A 76 -16.24 5.43 14.36
N PHE A 77 -16.00 4.69 15.45
CA PHE A 77 -16.45 3.31 15.58
C PHE A 77 -17.94 3.21 15.87
N GLU A 78 -18.57 4.14 16.57
CA GLU A 78 -20.03 4.18 16.76
C GLU A 78 -20.74 4.57 15.45
N GLU A 79 -20.21 5.56 14.74
CA GLU A 79 -20.70 6.03 13.44
C GLU A 79 -20.53 4.98 12.32
N ASN A 80 -19.43 4.22 12.33
CA ASN A 80 -19.10 3.25 11.26
C ASN A 80 -19.16 1.77 11.70
N GLY A 81 -19.37 1.46 12.97
CA GLY A 81 -19.22 0.09 13.54
C GLY A 81 -20.31 -0.89 13.13
N HIS A 82 -21.38 -0.39 12.52
CA HIS A 82 -22.42 -1.21 11.89
C HIS A 82 -22.37 -1.20 10.36
N GLN A 83 -21.48 -0.40 9.75
CA GLN A 83 -21.07 -0.69 8.39
C GLN A 83 -20.14 -1.89 8.47
N GLN A 84 -20.75 -3.09 8.52
CA GLN A 84 -20.05 -4.26 8.03
C GLN A 84 -19.48 -3.82 6.69
N HIS A 85 -18.15 -3.82 6.56
CA HIS A 85 -17.56 -3.95 5.25
C HIS A 85 -18.13 -5.26 4.71
N LYS A 86 -19.30 -5.21 4.08
CA LYS A 86 -19.71 -6.20 3.12
C LYS A 86 -18.55 -6.15 2.14
N ARG A 87 -17.60 -7.08 2.28
CA ARG A 87 -16.72 -7.43 1.18
C ARG A 87 -17.70 -7.56 0.03
N LYS A 88 -17.59 -6.68 -0.96
CA LYS A 88 -18.35 -6.81 -2.20
C LYS A 88 -18.14 -8.27 -2.58
N GLU A 89 -19.18 -9.10 -2.43
CA GLU A 89 -19.16 -10.44 -2.94
C GLU A 89 -18.84 -10.26 -4.41
N SER A 90 -17.65 -10.68 -4.81
CA SER A 90 -17.31 -10.72 -6.21
C SER A 90 -18.38 -11.59 -6.86
N MET A 91 -18.92 -11.16 -8.01
CA MET A 91 -19.89 -11.90 -8.82
C MET A 91 -19.33 -13.20 -9.43
N VAL A 92 -18.32 -13.79 -8.81
CA VAL A 92 -17.73 -15.09 -9.12
C VAL A 92 -17.43 -15.73 -7.77
N ASN A 93 -17.84 -16.98 -7.57
CA ASN A 93 -17.39 -17.82 -6.47
C ASN A 93 -15.86 -18.02 -6.61
N ASP A 94 -15.10 -17.03 -6.16
CA ASP A 94 -13.63 -16.96 -6.17
C ASP A 94 -12.99 -18.09 -5.32
N SER A 95 -13.83 -18.84 -4.60
CA SER A 95 -13.50 -20.01 -3.80
C SER A 95 -13.20 -21.27 -4.63
N MET A 96 -13.44 -21.29 -5.94
CA MET A 96 -13.33 -22.50 -6.76
C MET A 96 -12.22 -22.47 -7.82
N ILE A 97 -11.65 -21.30 -8.13
CA ILE A 97 -10.60 -21.17 -9.15
C ILE A 97 -9.25 -20.81 -8.48
N HIS A 98 -8.38 -21.82 -8.36
CA HIS A 98 -7.04 -21.72 -7.77
C HIS A 98 -5.97 -21.75 -8.86
N TYR A 99 -5.09 -20.74 -8.87
CA TYR A 99 -3.99 -20.60 -9.84
C TYR A 99 -2.60 -20.86 -9.23
N GLY A 100 -2.56 -21.42 -8.02
CA GLY A 100 -1.35 -21.60 -7.22
C GLY A 100 -1.12 -23.06 -6.82
N PRO A 101 -0.39 -23.31 -5.71
CA PRO A 101 -0.06 -24.65 -5.24
C PRO A 101 -1.25 -25.58 -5.03
N ASP A 102 -2.42 -25.01 -4.73
CA ASP A 102 -3.66 -25.75 -4.46
C ASP A 102 -4.50 -26.04 -5.71
N CYS A 103 -3.98 -25.81 -6.92
CA CYS A 103 -4.68 -26.13 -8.16
C CYS A 103 -4.83 -27.65 -8.31
N GLN A 104 -6.07 -28.15 -8.27
CA GLN A 104 -6.36 -29.59 -8.18
C GLN A 104 -6.20 -30.33 -9.51
N GLN A 105 -6.61 -29.70 -10.63
CA GLN A 105 -6.53 -30.33 -11.95
C GLN A 105 -6.51 -29.26 -13.06
N PRO A 106 -5.79 -29.50 -14.17
CA PRO A 106 -5.90 -28.66 -15.36
C PRO A 106 -7.31 -28.69 -15.95
N ASP A 107 -7.82 -27.55 -16.41
CA ASP A 107 -9.16 -27.45 -17.03
C ASP A 107 -9.29 -28.25 -18.34
N MET A 108 -8.17 -28.70 -18.90
CA MET A 108 -8.12 -29.44 -20.15
C MET A 108 -6.93 -30.39 -20.24
N PRO A 109 -7.01 -31.42 -21.11
CA PRO A 109 -5.91 -32.33 -21.36
C PRO A 109 -4.63 -31.60 -21.81
N PRO A 110 -3.42 -32.08 -21.44
CA PRO A 110 -2.15 -31.43 -21.77
C PRO A 110 -1.94 -31.20 -23.27
N GLU A 111 -2.41 -32.12 -24.11
CA GLU A 111 -2.28 -32.02 -25.57
C GLU A 111 -3.09 -30.83 -26.12
N GLN A 112 -4.37 -30.71 -25.72
CA GLN A 112 -5.23 -29.59 -26.10
C GLN A 112 -4.69 -28.26 -25.55
N TYR A 113 -4.10 -28.28 -24.36
CA TYR A 113 -3.48 -27.09 -23.78
C TYR A 113 -2.31 -26.60 -24.64
N ALA A 114 -1.40 -27.51 -25.03
CA ALA A 114 -0.24 -27.16 -25.85
C ALA A 114 -0.63 -26.57 -27.21
N GLU A 115 -1.65 -27.14 -27.87
CA GLU A 115 -2.20 -26.60 -29.11
C GLU A 115 -2.74 -25.18 -28.94
N LYS A 116 -3.53 -24.95 -27.88
CA LYS A 116 -4.08 -23.62 -27.58
C LYS A 116 -3.01 -22.61 -27.19
N GLU A 117 -2.02 -23.03 -26.40
CA GLU A 117 -0.88 -22.19 -26.02
C GLU A 117 -0.17 -21.70 -27.27
N TRP A 118 0.15 -22.60 -28.21
CA TRP A 118 0.83 -22.25 -29.44
C TRP A 118 -0.01 -21.31 -30.32
N ALA A 119 -1.31 -21.57 -30.45
CA ALA A 119 -2.23 -20.71 -31.19
C ALA A 119 -2.32 -19.29 -30.60
N VAL A 120 -2.42 -19.18 -29.27
CA VAL A 120 -2.46 -17.89 -28.57
C VAL A 120 -1.14 -17.14 -28.73
N LEU A 121 0.00 -17.80 -28.48
CA LEU A 121 1.32 -17.17 -28.62
C LEU A 121 1.57 -16.72 -30.06
N GLY A 122 1.19 -17.52 -31.06
CA GLY A 122 1.25 -17.15 -32.46
C GLY A 122 0.40 -15.92 -32.78
N SER A 123 -0.83 -15.85 -32.25
CA SER A 123 -1.72 -14.70 -32.45
C SER A 123 -1.19 -13.40 -31.83
N LEU A 124 -0.38 -13.52 -30.77
CA LEU A 124 0.23 -12.38 -30.09
C LEU A 124 1.48 -11.84 -30.78
N GLN A 125 2.14 -12.62 -31.63
CA GLN A 125 3.28 -12.16 -32.40
C GLN A 125 2.83 -11.18 -33.49
N VAL A 126 3.35 -9.96 -33.41
CA VAL A 126 2.99 -8.88 -34.34
C VAL A 126 4.23 -8.36 -35.05
N ASN A 127 4.11 -8.21 -36.37
CA ASN A 127 5.12 -7.54 -37.18
C ASN A 127 5.09 -6.02 -36.97
N GLU A 128 6.09 -5.31 -37.48
CA GLU A 128 6.21 -3.85 -37.30
C GLU A 128 5.01 -3.08 -37.85
N LYS A 129 4.49 -3.48 -39.02
CA LYS A 129 3.31 -2.84 -39.62
C LYS A 129 2.06 -3.02 -38.76
N GLN A 130 1.86 -4.21 -38.20
CA GLN A 130 0.76 -4.51 -37.26
C GLN A 130 0.92 -3.73 -35.96
N ARG A 131 2.14 -3.63 -35.43
CA ARG A 131 2.44 -2.83 -34.24
C ARG A 131 2.04 -1.37 -34.42
N MET A 132 2.37 -0.77 -35.57
CA MET A 132 1.97 0.60 -35.90
C MET A 132 0.45 0.75 -36.04
N LYS A 133 -0.25 -0.26 -36.57
CA LYS A 133 -1.72 -0.25 -36.64
C LYS A 133 -2.35 -0.33 -35.26
N ILE A 134 -1.86 -1.22 -34.40
CA ILE A 134 -2.35 -1.38 -33.02
C ILE A 134 -2.08 -0.11 -32.22
N GLU A 135 -0.90 0.49 -32.34
CA GLU A 135 -0.58 1.77 -31.70
C GLU A 135 -1.61 2.84 -32.05
N LYS A 136 -1.80 3.11 -33.36
CA LYS A 136 -2.77 4.10 -33.83
C LYS A 136 -4.18 3.79 -33.36
N ALA A 137 -4.59 2.52 -33.43
CA ALA A 137 -5.91 2.07 -33.02
C ALA A 137 -6.13 2.16 -31.51
N THR A 138 -5.08 2.29 -30.70
CA THR A 138 -5.17 2.25 -29.23
C THR A 138 -4.71 3.55 -28.54
N ARG A 139 -4.45 4.63 -29.29
CA ARG A 139 -4.06 5.96 -28.76
C ARG A 139 -5.02 6.56 -27.72
N GLY A 140 -6.29 6.18 -27.75
CA GLY A 140 -7.29 6.57 -26.74
C GLY A 140 -7.09 5.92 -25.37
N GLN A 141 -6.11 5.02 -25.23
CA GLN A 141 -5.72 4.36 -23.97
C GLN A 141 -6.93 3.82 -23.20
N ALA A 142 -7.14 4.28 -21.95
CA ALA A 142 -8.17 3.78 -21.06
C ALA A 142 -9.61 4.01 -21.56
N ASP A 143 -9.83 4.99 -22.43
CA ASP A 143 -11.16 5.28 -22.98
C ASP A 143 -11.44 4.46 -24.25
N ASN A 144 -10.50 3.61 -24.68
CA ASN A 144 -10.61 2.79 -25.88
C ASN A 144 -10.80 1.30 -25.53
N PRO A 145 -11.90 0.65 -25.94
CA PRO A 145 -12.13 -0.76 -25.65
C PRO A 145 -11.09 -1.69 -26.29
N THR A 146 -10.58 -1.36 -27.49
CA THR A 146 -9.53 -2.13 -28.17
C THR A 146 -8.21 -2.12 -27.38
N TRP A 147 -7.90 -1.01 -26.69
CA TRP A 147 -6.73 -0.94 -25.82
C TRP A 147 -6.84 -1.89 -24.62
N HIS A 148 -8.05 -2.07 -24.05
CA HIS A 148 -8.28 -3.06 -23.00
C HIS A 148 -8.14 -4.49 -23.52
N PHE A 149 -8.71 -4.79 -24.69
CA PHE A 149 -8.62 -6.11 -25.30
C PHE A 149 -7.15 -6.52 -25.55
N GLU A 150 -6.37 -5.67 -26.20
CA GLU A 150 -4.95 -5.93 -26.48
C GLU A 150 -4.12 -6.12 -25.21
N ARG A 151 -4.47 -5.41 -24.12
CA ARG A 151 -3.76 -5.51 -22.85
C ARG A 151 -4.15 -6.73 -22.02
N ASN A 152 -5.39 -7.21 -22.13
CA ASN A 152 -5.83 -8.40 -21.39
C ASN A 152 -5.08 -9.65 -21.85
N MET A 153 -4.65 -9.70 -23.11
CA MET A 153 -3.89 -10.83 -23.66
C MET A 153 -2.37 -10.67 -23.53
N ARG A 154 -1.86 -9.55 -22.96
CA ARG A 154 -0.43 -9.21 -22.96
C ARG A 154 0.08 -8.79 -21.58
N LEU A 155 1.28 -9.23 -21.22
CA LEU A 155 1.94 -8.76 -20.01
C LEU A 155 2.48 -7.34 -20.21
N THR A 156 1.89 -6.37 -19.52
CA THR A 156 2.27 -4.95 -19.66
C THR A 156 3.49 -4.59 -18.81
N ALA A 157 4.22 -3.54 -19.21
CA ALA A 157 5.44 -3.09 -18.52
C ALA A 157 5.27 -2.87 -17.00
N SER A 158 4.12 -2.33 -16.57
CA SER A 158 3.83 -2.11 -15.14
C SER A 158 3.77 -3.40 -14.31
N ASN A 159 3.49 -4.53 -14.96
CA ASN A 159 3.38 -5.84 -14.31
C ASN A 159 4.65 -6.69 -14.52
N PHE A 160 5.48 -6.34 -15.51
CA PHE A 160 6.65 -7.13 -15.88
C PHE A 160 7.66 -7.26 -14.74
N TYR A 161 7.95 -6.16 -14.04
CA TYR A 161 8.84 -6.19 -12.88
C TYR A 161 8.37 -7.14 -11.78
N ALA A 162 7.06 -7.18 -11.52
CA ALA A 162 6.49 -8.08 -10.52
C ALA A 162 6.65 -9.55 -10.90
N VAL A 163 6.65 -9.87 -12.20
CA VAL A 163 6.97 -11.22 -12.70
C VAL A 163 8.44 -11.55 -12.46
N CYS A 164 9.36 -10.67 -12.88
CA CYS A 164 10.80 -10.93 -12.81
C CYS A 164 11.33 -11.06 -11.37
N ARG A 165 10.77 -10.30 -10.42
CA ARG A 165 11.23 -10.31 -9.02
C ARG A 165 10.55 -11.35 -8.16
N ARG A 166 9.59 -12.11 -8.69
CA ARG A 166 8.85 -13.08 -7.88
C ARG A 166 9.79 -14.21 -7.45
N SER A 167 9.76 -14.54 -6.17
CA SER A 167 10.48 -15.70 -5.63
C SER A 167 9.70 -16.98 -5.86
N GLU A 168 10.40 -18.10 -6.05
CA GLU A 168 9.84 -19.44 -6.21
C GLU A 168 8.92 -19.85 -5.03
N TRP A 169 9.25 -19.39 -3.81
CA TRP A 169 8.48 -19.71 -2.60
C TRP A 169 7.21 -18.87 -2.42
N THR A 170 7.02 -17.83 -3.24
CA THR A 170 5.84 -16.96 -3.16
C THR A 170 4.75 -17.50 -4.07
N PRO A 171 3.59 -17.93 -3.52
CA PRO A 171 2.46 -18.36 -4.34
C PRO A 171 2.07 -17.31 -5.39
N CYS A 172 1.81 -17.76 -6.62
CA CYS A 172 1.47 -16.88 -7.73
C CYS A 172 -0.04 -16.63 -7.87
N ASP A 173 -0.88 -17.31 -7.09
CA ASP A 173 -2.34 -17.30 -7.14
C ASP A 173 -2.91 -15.87 -7.13
N THR A 174 -2.51 -15.07 -6.13
CA THR A 174 -3.02 -13.71 -5.95
C THR A 174 -2.57 -12.82 -7.11
N PHE A 175 -1.34 -13.00 -7.57
CA PHE A 175 -0.82 -12.23 -8.69
C PHE A 175 -1.53 -12.59 -10.01
N VAL A 176 -1.73 -13.88 -10.30
CA VAL A 176 -2.48 -14.34 -11.48
C VAL A 176 -3.92 -13.81 -11.43
N LYS A 177 -4.59 -13.86 -10.27
CA LYS A 177 -5.93 -13.26 -10.10
C LYS A 177 -5.93 -11.76 -10.41
N THR A 178 -4.89 -11.01 -10.02
CA THR A 178 -4.80 -9.57 -10.35
C THR A 178 -4.59 -9.30 -11.85
N LEU A 179 -3.96 -10.22 -12.58
CA LEU A 179 -3.78 -10.11 -14.02
C LEU A 179 -5.07 -10.44 -14.78
N LEU A 180 -5.73 -11.55 -14.42
CA LEU A 180 -6.94 -12.04 -15.11
C LEU A 180 -8.20 -11.25 -14.73
N TYR A 181 -8.34 -10.87 -13.45
CA TYR A 181 -9.52 -10.20 -12.91
C TYR A 181 -9.17 -8.81 -12.42
N ARG A 182 -8.62 -8.00 -13.33
CA ARG A 182 -8.20 -6.63 -13.01
C ARG A 182 -9.36 -5.81 -12.47
N LYS A 183 -9.21 -5.30 -11.25
CA LYS A 183 -10.20 -4.41 -10.62
C LYS A 183 -9.91 -2.96 -11.00
N ASN A 184 -10.98 -2.22 -11.29
CA ASN A 184 -10.88 -0.76 -11.47
C ASN A 184 -10.50 -0.11 -10.14
N PHE A 185 -9.51 0.77 -10.16
CA PHE A 185 -9.04 1.52 -9.01
C PHE A 185 -9.02 3.01 -9.33
N THR A 186 -9.58 3.81 -8.44
CA THR A 186 -9.63 5.27 -8.54
C THR A 186 -9.21 5.88 -7.22
N SER A 187 -8.33 6.87 -7.26
CA SER A 187 -7.90 7.64 -6.09
C SER A 187 -7.64 9.09 -6.46
N ALA A 188 -7.67 10.00 -5.48
CA ALA A 188 -7.37 11.40 -5.70
C ALA A 188 -5.97 11.63 -6.30
N ALA A 189 -4.98 10.83 -5.89
CA ALA A 189 -3.63 10.89 -6.44
C ALA A 189 -3.57 10.45 -7.90
N LEU A 190 -4.33 9.40 -8.27
CA LEU A 190 -4.43 8.93 -9.65
C LEU A 190 -5.07 10.00 -10.54
N GLU A 191 -6.17 10.60 -10.07
CA GLU A 191 -6.88 11.65 -10.79
C GLU A 191 -6.01 12.90 -11.00
N HIS A 192 -5.31 13.33 -9.95
CA HIS A 192 -4.32 14.40 -10.06
C HIS A 192 -3.23 14.09 -11.11
N GLY A 193 -2.73 12.84 -11.13
CA GLY A 193 -1.76 12.39 -12.14
C GLY A 193 -2.30 12.52 -13.56
N ARG A 194 -3.53 12.05 -13.83
CA ARG A 194 -4.18 12.15 -15.15
C ARG A 194 -4.35 13.61 -15.61
N GLN A 195 -4.72 14.50 -14.69
CA GLN A 195 -4.94 15.91 -15.01
C GLN A 195 -3.62 16.64 -15.32
N GLN A 196 -2.57 16.35 -14.56
CA GLN A 196 -1.27 17.02 -14.70
C GLN A 196 -0.41 16.46 -15.83
N GLU A 197 -0.67 15.24 -16.32
CA GLU A 197 0.11 14.61 -17.40
C GLU A 197 0.28 15.52 -18.62
N ARG A 198 -0.81 16.14 -19.07
CA ARG A 198 -0.78 17.07 -20.22
C ARG A 198 0.03 18.33 -19.96
N VAL A 199 0.04 18.83 -18.72
CA VAL A 199 0.82 20.02 -18.33
C VAL A 199 2.30 19.67 -18.30
N THR A 200 2.65 18.54 -17.69
CA THR A 200 4.03 18.04 -17.60
C THR A 200 4.64 17.82 -18.98
N LEU A 201 3.89 17.24 -19.93
CA LEU A 201 4.40 17.04 -21.30
C LEU A 201 4.79 18.35 -21.98
N ARG A 202 3.97 19.40 -21.88
CA ARG A 202 4.28 20.72 -22.46
C ARG A 202 5.47 21.42 -21.83
N LEU A 203 5.78 21.10 -20.56
CA LEU A 203 6.94 21.66 -19.86
C LEU A 203 8.23 20.89 -20.18
N TYR A 204 8.10 19.66 -20.69
CA TYR A 204 9.21 18.81 -21.05
C TYR A 204 9.68 19.06 -22.49
N GLU A 205 8.74 19.40 -23.39
CA GLU A 205 9.00 19.88 -24.76
C GLU A 205 9.68 21.26 -24.76
#